data_AF-A0A1U7SQK4-F1
#
_entry.id   AF-A0A1U7SQK4-F1
#
_cell.length_a   1.000
_cell.length_b   1.000
_cell.length_c   1.000
_cell.angle_alpha   90.00
_cell.angle_beta   90.00
_cell.angle_gamma   90.00
#
_symmetry.space_group_name_H-M   'P 1'
#
loop_
_entity.id
_entity.type
_entity.pdbx_description
1 polymer ?
#
loop_
_entity_poly.entity_id
_entity_poly.type
_entity_poly.pdbx_seq_one_letter_code
_entity_poly.pdbx_strand_id
1 'polypeptide(L)'
;MYNIGLSPDPKEAAAIEARRNREKERQSRFFNVRNRVIGVDIEALNNQVEERKLREAAERSKEAAFDMLSDQLCLAMDMRATQLAKLEESCRMAMMSAMANANKAQAADRAKQQRHEYQREQEANLMEIQNQIISDLLTENPQVAQQPIAPHRVLPYCWKGMTPEQQAAIRKVQETQRLEKEAQRQAQQALDTEWESQTMHSTQAVLELEEQERELCAEFRRGLGSFNQQLAKEQKAQ
;
A
#
# COMPACT_ATOMS: atom_id res chain seq x y z
N MET A 1 10.27 -49.34 -148.40
CA MET A 1 8.82 -49.44 -148.08
C MET A 1 8.73 -49.96 -146.65
N TYR A 2 8.20 -49.30 -145.61
CA TYR A 2 7.50 -48.03 -145.39
C TYR A 2 7.97 -47.51 -144.01
N ASN A 3 8.10 -46.19 -143.82
CA ASN A 3 8.45 -45.54 -142.57
C ASN A 3 7.23 -44.86 -141.93
N ILE A 4 6.95 -45.23 -140.66
CA ILE A 4 6.57 -44.40 -139.49
C ILE A 4 5.29 -43.54 -139.52
N GLY A 5 4.47 -43.72 -138.46
CA GLY A 5 3.55 -42.73 -137.93
C GLY A 5 2.69 -43.26 -136.78
N LEU A 6 3.21 -43.29 -135.54
CA LEU A 6 2.45 -43.56 -134.31
C LEU A 6 1.51 -42.38 -133.99
N SER A 7 0.27 -42.70 -133.56
CA SER A 7 -0.73 -41.74 -133.09
C SER A 7 -0.39 -41.23 -131.67
N PRO A 8 -0.47 -39.91 -131.39
CA PRO A 8 -0.11 -39.33 -130.08
C PRO A 8 -1.14 -39.58 -128.96
N ASP A 9 -0.66 -39.73 -127.72
CA ASP A 9 -1.43 -40.01 -126.50
C ASP A 9 -2.27 -38.79 -126.05
N PRO A 10 -3.57 -38.95 -125.69
CA PRO A 10 -4.46 -37.87 -125.26
C PRO A 10 -3.96 -37.05 -124.05
N LYS A 11 -3.16 -37.62 -123.13
CA LYS A 11 -2.55 -36.84 -122.03
C LYS A 11 -1.46 -35.90 -122.53
N GLU A 12 -0.70 -36.32 -123.54
CA GLU A 12 0.33 -35.48 -124.17
C GLU A 12 -0.32 -34.34 -124.96
N ALA A 13 -1.42 -34.60 -125.65
CA ALA A 13 -2.19 -33.57 -126.35
C ALA A 13 -2.73 -32.48 -125.39
N ALA A 14 -3.29 -32.87 -124.24
CA ALA A 14 -3.79 -31.92 -123.23
C ALA A 14 -2.66 -31.11 -122.58
N ALA A 15 -1.49 -31.73 -122.33
CA ALA A 15 -0.32 -31.03 -121.81
C ALA A 15 0.24 -30.02 -122.83
N ILE A 16 0.28 -30.39 -124.12
CA ILE A 16 0.68 -29.51 -125.23
C ILE A 16 -0.29 -28.34 -125.36
N GLU A 17 -1.60 -28.59 -125.26
CA GLU A 17 -2.62 -27.55 -125.33
C GLU A 17 -2.58 -26.61 -124.13
N ALA A 18 -2.43 -27.12 -122.90
CA ALA A 18 -2.24 -26.31 -121.70
C ALA A 18 -0.97 -25.46 -121.79
N ARG A 19 0.12 -26.01 -122.35
CA ARG A 19 1.36 -25.25 -122.61
C ARG A 19 1.12 -24.16 -123.63
N ARG A 20 0.41 -24.46 -124.72
CA ARG A 20 0.04 -23.50 -125.76
C ARG A 20 -0.87 -22.39 -125.23
N ASN A 21 -1.80 -22.71 -124.34
CA ASN A 21 -2.69 -21.73 -123.72
C ASN A 21 -1.96 -20.83 -122.73
N ARG A 22 -1.06 -21.38 -121.88
CA ARG A 22 -0.16 -20.57 -121.04
C ARG A 22 0.76 -19.68 -121.88
N GLU A 23 1.24 -20.17 -123.02
CA GLU A 23 2.06 -19.40 -123.96
C GLU A 23 1.27 -18.24 -124.56
N LYS A 24 0.01 -18.47 -124.97
CA LYS A 24 -0.91 -17.43 -125.47
C LYS A 24 -1.23 -16.40 -124.39
N GLU A 25 -1.50 -16.83 -123.15
CA GLU A 25 -1.72 -15.93 -122.01
C GLU A 25 -0.46 -15.12 -121.66
N ARG A 26 0.73 -15.71 -121.80
CA ARG A 26 1.99 -14.98 -121.61
C ARG A 26 2.20 -13.95 -122.72
N GLN A 27 1.94 -14.33 -123.98
CA GLN A 27 2.04 -13.45 -125.13
C GLN A 27 1.03 -12.30 -125.02
N SER A 28 -0.21 -12.56 -124.62
CA SER A 28 -1.22 -11.50 -124.45
C SER A 28 -0.85 -10.48 -123.36
N ARG A 29 -0.12 -10.91 -122.32
CA ARG A 29 0.47 -10.01 -121.30
C ARG A 29 1.69 -9.25 -121.81
N PHE A 30 2.59 -9.92 -122.55
CA PHE A 30 3.87 -9.36 -122.98
C PHE A 30 3.73 -8.35 -124.14
N PHE A 31 2.81 -8.60 -125.09
CA PHE A 31 2.57 -7.73 -126.24
C PHE A 31 1.64 -6.55 -125.93
N ASN A 32 0.89 -6.58 -124.83
CA ASN A 32 0.06 -5.44 -124.39
C ASN A 32 0.93 -4.43 -123.62
N VAL A 33 1.29 -3.32 -124.28
CA VAL A 33 2.17 -2.28 -123.72
C VAL A 33 1.62 -1.69 -122.40
N ARG A 34 0.30 -1.52 -122.26
CA ARG A 34 -0.31 -0.96 -121.05
C ARG A 34 -0.18 -1.89 -119.85
N ASN A 35 -0.42 -3.19 -120.05
CA ASN A 35 -0.24 -4.21 -119.02
C ASN A 35 1.24 -4.45 -118.69
N ARG A 36 2.13 -4.26 -119.67
CA ARG A 36 3.59 -4.39 -119.49
C ARG A 36 4.20 -3.24 -118.68
N VAL A 37 3.67 -2.02 -118.84
CA VAL A 37 4.20 -0.82 -118.18
C VAL A 37 3.51 -0.56 -116.83
N ILE A 38 2.18 -0.76 -116.72
CA ILE A 38 1.38 -0.45 -115.51
C ILE A 38 0.28 -1.50 -115.29
N GLY A 39 0.61 -2.79 -115.35
CA GLY A 39 -0.32 -3.86 -114.98
C GLY A 39 -0.50 -3.94 -113.47
N VAL A 40 -1.69 -3.59 -112.96
CA VAL A 40 -2.05 -3.70 -111.53
C VAL A 40 -3.37 -4.46 -111.41
N ASP A 41 -3.40 -5.45 -110.53
CA ASP A 41 -4.61 -6.18 -110.17
C ASP A 41 -5.40 -5.38 -109.12
N ILE A 42 -6.38 -4.61 -109.59
CA ILE A 42 -7.20 -3.71 -108.77
C ILE A 42 -8.10 -4.50 -107.81
N GLU A 43 -8.58 -5.68 -108.22
CA GLU A 43 -9.44 -6.53 -107.39
C GLU A 43 -8.65 -7.15 -106.25
N ALA A 44 -7.46 -7.69 -106.52
CA ALA A 44 -6.57 -8.19 -105.47
C ALA A 44 -6.14 -7.09 -104.50
N LEU A 45 -5.85 -5.88 -105.00
CA LEU A 45 -5.47 -4.74 -104.15
C LEU A 45 -6.64 -4.26 -103.28
N ASN A 46 -7.86 -4.20 -103.82
CA ASN A 46 -9.07 -3.88 -103.05
C ASN A 46 -9.32 -4.92 -101.95
N ASN A 47 -9.19 -6.22 -102.26
CA ASN A 47 -9.31 -7.28 -101.26
C ASN A 47 -8.26 -7.15 -100.16
N GLN A 48 -7.00 -6.82 -100.50
CA GLN A 48 -5.94 -6.58 -99.50
C GLN A 48 -6.21 -5.35 -98.62
N VAL A 49 -6.80 -4.29 -99.17
CA VAL A 49 -7.20 -3.09 -98.41
C VAL A 49 -8.34 -3.40 -97.46
N GLU A 50 -9.37 -4.12 -97.90
CA GLU A 50 -10.48 -4.53 -97.04
C GLU A 50 -10.04 -5.49 -95.94
N GLU A 51 -9.18 -6.47 -96.25
CA GLU A 51 -8.61 -7.38 -95.26
C GLU A 51 -7.78 -6.60 -94.22
N ARG A 52 -6.99 -5.61 -94.64
CA ARG A 52 -6.25 -4.73 -93.72
C ARG A 52 -7.19 -3.93 -92.82
N LYS A 53 -8.26 -3.34 -93.38
CA LYS A 53 -9.25 -2.59 -92.59
C LYS A 53 -9.94 -3.48 -91.56
N LEU A 54 -10.31 -4.71 -91.93
CA LEU A 54 -10.90 -5.67 -91.01
C LEU A 54 -9.92 -6.06 -89.89
N ARG A 55 -8.64 -6.29 -90.24
CA ARG A 55 -7.58 -6.56 -89.25
C ARG A 55 -7.40 -5.38 -88.29
N GLU A 56 -7.28 -4.16 -88.79
CA GLU A 56 -7.15 -2.97 -87.96
C GLU A 56 -8.38 -2.73 -87.08
N ALA A 57 -9.60 -2.95 -87.59
CA ALA A 57 -10.82 -2.82 -86.80
C ALA A 57 -10.90 -3.88 -85.69
N ALA A 58 -10.48 -5.11 -85.98
CA ALA A 58 -10.41 -6.18 -84.99
C ALA A 58 -9.38 -5.89 -83.90
N GLU A 59 -8.18 -5.40 -84.25
CA GLU A 59 -7.17 -5.00 -83.27
C GLU A 59 -7.65 -3.83 -82.42
N ARG A 60 -8.22 -2.78 -83.01
CA ARG A 60 -8.82 -1.65 -82.24
C ARG A 60 -9.93 -2.13 -81.29
N SER A 61 -10.76 -3.08 -81.71
CA SER A 61 -11.79 -3.65 -80.83
C SER A 61 -11.21 -4.47 -79.69
N LYS A 62 -10.10 -5.19 -79.91
CA LYS A 62 -9.40 -5.93 -78.86
C LYS A 62 -8.74 -4.97 -77.88
N GLU A 63 -8.02 -3.95 -78.38
CA GLU A 63 -7.40 -2.90 -77.57
C GLU A 63 -8.44 -2.22 -76.66
N ALA A 64 -9.56 -1.78 -77.23
CA ALA A 64 -10.64 -1.16 -76.45
C ALA A 64 -11.23 -2.11 -75.38
N ALA A 65 -11.32 -3.42 -75.67
CA ALA A 65 -11.77 -4.40 -74.69
C ALA A 65 -10.75 -4.63 -73.57
N PHE A 66 -9.45 -4.63 -73.89
CA PHE A 66 -8.37 -4.73 -72.90
C PHE A 66 -8.31 -3.48 -72.02
N ASP A 67 -8.43 -2.28 -72.60
CA ASP A 67 -8.46 -1.03 -71.85
C ASP A 67 -9.65 -1.00 -70.88
N MET A 68 -10.84 -1.37 -71.34
CA MET A 68 -12.03 -1.47 -70.48
C MET A 68 -11.84 -2.48 -69.33
N LEU A 69 -11.24 -3.65 -69.62
CA LEU A 69 -10.96 -4.65 -68.60
C LEU A 69 -9.91 -4.15 -67.59
N SER A 70 -8.89 -3.44 -68.07
CA SER A 70 -7.85 -2.82 -67.24
C SER A 70 -8.46 -1.79 -66.30
N ASP A 71 -9.31 -0.90 -66.82
CA ASP A 71 -10.00 0.11 -66.01
C ASP A 71 -10.90 -0.54 -64.94
N GLN A 72 -11.66 -1.58 -65.30
CA GLN A 72 -12.48 -2.32 -64.35
C GLN A 72 -11.63 -2.98 -63.25
N LEU A 73 -10.48 -3.54 -63.60
CA LEU A 73 -9.56 -4.16 -62.67
C LEU A 73 -8.93 -3.13 -61.73
N CYS A 74 -8.49 -1.98 -62.24
CA CYS A 74 -8.00 -0.86 -61.43
C CYS A 74 -9.06 -0.40 -60.43
N LEU A 75 -10.29 -0.16 -60.89
CA LEU A 75 -11.39 0.24 -60.01
C LEU A 75 -11.68 -0.81 -58.93
N ALA A 76 -11.69 -2.10 -59.28
CA ALA A 76 -11.89 -3.18 -58.33
C ALA A 76 -10.76 -3.26 -57.29
N MET A 77 -9.50 -3.03 -57.71
CA MET A 77 -8.35 -2.97 -56.81
C MET A 77 -8.42 -1.78 -55.86
N ASP A 78 -8.76 -0.59 -56.36
CA ASP A 78 -8.92 0.62 -55.53
C ASP A 78 -10.06 0.45 -54.52
N MET A 79 -11.19 -0.09 -54.95
CA MET A 79 -12.30 -0.42 -54.04
C MET A 79 -11.87 -1.39 -52.95
N ARG A 80 -11.11 -2.44 -53.29
CA ARG A 80 -10.61 -3.40 -52.30
C ARG A 80 -9.59 -2.76 -51.35
N ALA A 81 -8.69 -1.92 -51.86
CA ALA A 81 -7.71 -1.20 -51.05
C ALA A 81 -8.39 -0.28 -50.04
N THR A 82 -9.41 0.48 -50.46
CA THR A 82 -10.17 1.36 -49.54
C THR A 82 -10.95 0.57 -48.48
N GLN A 83 -11.52 -0.60 -48.83
CA GLN A 83 -12.19 -1.47 -47.85
C GLN A 83 -11.21 -2.01 -46.81
N LEU A 84 -10.03 -2.48 -47.23
CA LEU A 84 -9.00 -2.97 -46.33
C LEU A 84 -8.49 -1.88 -45.38
N ALA A 85 -8.23 -0.67 -45.90
CA ALA A 85 -7.81 0.47 -45.08
C ALA A 85 -8.84 0.84 -44.00
N LYS A 86 -10.14 0.87 -44.35
CA LYS A 86 -11.23 1.12 -43.39
C LYS A 86 -11.33 0.05 -42.31
N LEU A 87 -11.18 -1.22 -42.70
CA LEU A 87 -11.18 -2.33 -41.74
C LEU A 87 -9.99 -2.24 -40.79
N GLU A 88 -8.79 -2.00 -41.30
CA GLU A 88 -7.58 -1.83 -40.49
C GLU A 88 -7.73 -0.68 -39.48
N GLU A 89 -8.23 0.48 -39.94
CA GLU A 89 -8.46 1.62 -39.05
C GLU A 89 -9.48 1.28 -37.96
N SER A 90 -10.57 0.61 -38.31
CA SER A 90 -11.57 0.19 -37.32
C SER A 90 -10.99 -0.78 -36.27
N CYS A 91 -10.17 -1.74 -36.70
CA CYS A 91 -9.49 -2.68 -35.81
C CYS A 91 -8.49 -1.97 -34.89
N ARG A 92 -7.71 -1.03 -35.44
CA ARG A 92 -6.76 -0.21 -34.67
C ARG A 92 -7.49 0.59 -33.59
N MET A 93 -8.59 1.25 -33.94
CA MET A 93 -9.38 2.03 -33.00
C MET A 93 -10.02 1.16 -31.91
N ALA A 94 -10.55 -0.01 -32.28
CA ALA A 94 -11.08 -0.97 -31.32
C ALA A 94 -10.00 -1.46 -30.34
N MET A 95 -8.80 -1.80 -30.85
CA MET A 95 -7.68 -2.25 -30.03
C MET A 95 -7.20 -1.13 -29.08
N MET A 96 -7.07 0.11 -29.56
CA MET A 96 -6.71 1.26 -28.74
C MET A 96 -7.74 1.52 -27.64
N SER A 97 -9.04 1.43 -27.95
CA SER A 97 -10.11 1.59 -26.96
C SER A 97 -10.07 0.48 -25.90
N ALA A 98 -9.89 -0.78 -26.32
CA ALA A 98 -9.75 -1.91 -25.41
C ALA A 98 -8.54 -1.76 -24.47
N MET A 99 -7.38 -1.36 -25.00
CA MET A 99 -6.18 -1.07 -24.20
C MET A 99 -6.40 0.09 -23.23
N ALA A 100 -7.04 1.17 -23.66
CA ALA A 100 -7.35 2.31 -22.79
C ALA A 100 -8.28 1.90 -21.63
N ASN A 101 -9.28 1.06 -21.90
CA ASN A 101 -10.19 0.55 -20.88
C ASN A 101 -9.47 -0.39 -19.89
N ALA A 102 -8.61 -1.28 -20.38
CA ALA A 102 -7.79 -2.15 -19.53
C ALA A 102 -6.85 -1.33 -18.63
N ASN A 103 -6.17 -0.32 -19.17
CA ASN A 103 -5.29 0.57 -18.40
C ASN A 103 -6.08 1.35 -17.33
N LYS A 104 -7.29 1.82 -17.65
CA LYS A 104 -8.18 2.48 -16.68
C LYS A 104 -8.59 1.52 -15.56
N ALA A 105 -8.97 0.29 -15.89
CA ALA A 105 -9.33 -0.73 -14.90
C ALA A 105 -8.14 -1.05 -13.98
N GLN A 106 -6.95 -1.27 -14.57
CA GLN A 106 -5.73 -1.52 -13.81
C GLN A 106 -5.35 -0.36 -12.89
N ALA A 107 -5.50 0.89 -13.34
CA ALA A 107 -5.27 2.07 -12.50
C ALA A 107 -6.27 2.14 -11.33
N ALA A 108 -7.54 1.81 -11.57
CA ALA A 108 -8.55 1.76 -10.51
C ALA A 108 -8.25 0.67 -9.48
N ASP A 109 -7.82 -0.51 -9.92
CA ASP A 109 -7.47 -1.61 -9.00
C ASP A 109 -6.22 -1.29 -8.17
N ARG A 110 -5.20 -0.67 -8.78
CA ARG A 110 -4.03 -0.15 -8.03
C ARG A 110 -4.44 0.90 -7.00
N ALA A 111 -5.32 1.83 -7.36
CA ALA A 111 -5.81 2.84 -6.43
C ALA A 111 -6.59 2.22 -5.26
N LYS A 112 -7.38 1.16 -5.51
CA LYS A 112 -8.04 0.40 -4.43
C LYS A 112 -7.02 -0.29 -3.52
N GLN A 113 -6.01 -0.95 -4.09
CA GLN A 113 -4.95 -1.61 -3.32
C GLN A 113 -4.23 -0.60 -2.40
N GLN A 114 -3.82 0.55 -2.94
CA GLN A 114 -3.19 1.61 -2.16
C GLN A 114 -4.08 2.13 -1.04
N ARG A 115 -5.39 2.27 -1.26
CA ARG A 115 -6.34 2.66 -0.20
C ARG A 115 -6.41 1.62 0.90
N HIS A 116 -6.47 0.33 0.55
CA HIS A 116 -6.48 -0.75 1.54
C HIS A 116 -5.15 -0.84 2.29
N GLU A 117 -4.02 -0.66 1.62
CA GLU A 117 -2.70 -0.61 2.25
C GLU A 117 -2.62 0.55 3.23
N TYR A 118 -3.01 1.75 2.81
CA TYR A 118 -3.07 2.91 3.68
C TYR A 118 -3.97 2.67 4.91
N GLN A 119 -5.16 2.08 4.73
CA GLN A 119 -6.04 1.72 5.85
C GLN A 119 -5.36 0.76 6.82
N ARG A 120 -4.71 -0.29 6.32
CA ARG A 120 -3.97 -1.25 7.16
C ARG A 120 -2.82 -0.59 7.91
N GLU A 121 -2.09 0.33 7.26
CA GLU A 121 -1.02 1.09 7.91
C GLU A 121 -1.58 1.97 9.04
N GLN A 122 -2.70 2.66 8.80
CA GLN A 122 -3.36 3.47 9.85
C GLN A 122 -3.82 2.60 11.02
N GLU A 123 -4.43 1.44 10.74
CA GLU A 123 -4.84 0.49 11.78
C GLU A 123 -3.64 -0.05 12.58
N ALA A 124 -2.54 -0.38 11.91
CA ALA A 124 -1.30 -0.82 12.55
C ALA A 124 -0.68 0.28 13.42
N ASN A 125 -0.62 1.51 12.91
CA ASN A 125 -0.11 2.67 13.66
C ASN A 125 -0.96 2.93 14.91
N LEU A 126 -2.30 2.88 14.79
CA LEU A 126 -3.20 3.04 15.94
C LEU A 126 -3.01 1.93 16.97
N MET A 127 -2.88 0.69 16.52
CA MET A 127 -2.62 -0.45 17.40
C MET A 127 -1.28 -0.29 18.13
N GLU A 128 -0.23 0.15 17.43
CA GLU A 128 1.07 0.43 18.04
C GLU A 128 0.97 1.52 19.11
N ILE A 129 0.31 2.64 18.80
CA ILE A 129 0.07 3.73 19.76
C ILE A 129 -0.69 3.21 20.98
N GLN A 130 -1.76 2.43 20.79
CA GLN A 130 -2.54 1.86 21.88
C GLN A 130 -1.69 0.92 22.75
N ASN A 131 -0.89 0.05 22.12
CA ASN A 131 0.01 -0.85 22.83
C ASN A 131 1.05 -0.08 23.64
N GLN A 132 1.58 1.01 23.11
CA GLN A 132 2.49 1.88 23.85
C GLN A 132 1.77 2.52 25.05
N ILE A 133 0.59 3.10 24.84
CA ILE A 133 -0.19 3.74 25.91
C ILE A 133 -0.53 2.75 27.04
N ILE A 134 -0.86 1.50 26.70
CA ILE A 134 -1.23 0.45 27.65
C ILE A 134 0.01 -0.23 28.28
N SER A 135 1.19 -0.03 27.69
CA SER A 135 2.43 -0.63 28.18
C SER A 135 2.69 -0.31 29.65
N ASP A 136 3.23 -1.29 30.38
CA ASP A 136 3.64 -1.16 31.78
C ASP A 136 4.64 -0.01 32.02
N LEU A 137 5.39 0.36 30.98
CA LEU A 137 6.33 1.47 31.03
C LEU A 137 5.62 2.82 31.16
N LEU A 138 4.63 3.09 30.30
CA LEU A 138 3.92 4.38 30.25
C LEU A 138 2.81 4.48 31.30
N THR A 139 2.17 3.37 31.65
CA THR A 139 1.16 3.33 32.74
C THR A 139 1.79 3.32 34.13
N GLU A 140 3.12 3.21 34.18
CA GLU A 140 3.90 3.04 35.39
C GLU A 140 3.40 1.92 36.33
N ASN A 141 2.83 0.84 35.79
CA ASN A 141 2.21 -0.23 36.56
C ASN A 141 3.06 -0.71 37.78
N PRO A 142 2.58 -0.57 39.03
CA PRO A 142 3.32 -0.97 40.22
C PRO A 142 3.40 -2.50 40.40
N GLN A 143 2.54 -3.27 39.72
CA GLN A 143 2.53 -4.74 39.81
C GLN A 143 3.79 -5.37 39.22
N VAL A 144 4.47 -4.69 38.29
CA VAL A 144 5.74 -5.13 37.70
C VAL A 144 6.83 -5.34 38.76
N ALA A 145 6.72 -4.65 39.90
CA ALA A 145 7.65 -4.80 41.00
C ALA A 145 7.44 -6.08 41.81
N GLN A 146 6.30 -6.77 41.68
CA GLN A 146 6.00 -7.96 42.48
C GLN A 146 6.72 -9.20 41.95
N GLN A 147 7.29 -9.99 42.87
CA GLN A 147 7.93 -11.25 42.53
C GLN A 147 6.87 -12.37 42.38
N PRO A 148 6.78 -13.08 41.25
CA PRO A 148 5.77 -14.12 41.04
C PRO A 148 5.85 -15.28 42.05
N ILE A 149 7.07 -15.66 42.45
CA ILE A 149 7.32 -16.81 43.34
C ILE A 149 7.26 -16.40 44.82
N ALA A 150 7.46 -15.11 45.12
CA ALA A 150 7.55 -14.62 46.49
C ALA A 150 6.78 -13.29 46.63
N PRO A 151 5.46 -13.32 46.85
CA PRO A 151 4.62 -12.10 46.87
C PRO A 151 5.04 -11.03 47.88
N HIS A 152 5.75 -11.44 48.93
CA HIS A 152 6.29 -10.54 49.97
C HIS A 152 7.60 -9.86 49.56
N ARG A 153 8.22 -10.27 48.44
CA ARG A 153 9.44 -9.66 47.90
C ARG A 153 9.12 -8.81 46.70
N VAL A 154 9.92 -7.76 46.56
CA VAL A 154 9.83 -6.80 45.47
C VAL A 154 11.13 -6.85 44.67
N LEU A 155 11.00 -6.75 43.35
CA LEU A 155 12.12 -6.53 42.43
C LEU A 155 12.75 -5.15 42.68
N PRO A 156 14.03 -5.08 43.08
CA PRO A 156 14.68 -3.82 43.43
C PRO A 156 14.70 -2.79 42.29
N TYR A 157 14.92 -3.24 41.05
CA TYR A 157 15.05 -2.37 39.88
C TYR A 157 13.70 -1.87 39.31
N CYS A 158 12.57 -2.41 39.78
CA CYS A 158 11.23 -1.99 39.37
C CYS A 158 10.44 -1.35 40.51
N TRP A 159 11.08 -1.09 41.67
CA TRP A 159 10.40 -0.52 42.82
C TRP A 159 10.08 0.96 42.62
N LYS A 160 8.79 1.32 42.79
CA LYS A 160 8.28 2.68 42.60
C LYS A 160 7.75 3.33 43.89
N GLY A 161 8.07 2.74 45.04
CA GLY A 161 7.60 3.19 46.36
C GLY A 161 6.49 2.35 46.96
N MET A 162 6.12 2.69 48.20
CA MET A 162 5.08 1.96 48.97
C MET A 162 3.68 2.21 48.41
N THR A 163 2.81 1.22 48.53
CA THR A 163 1.41 1.36 48.09
C THR A 163 0.64 2.33 48.98
N PRO A 164 -0.41 2.99 48.48
CA PRO A 164 -1.25 3.89 49.29
C PRO A 164 -1.81 3.22 50.55
N GLU A 165 -2.15 1.93 50.48
CA GLU A 165 -2.66 1.14 51.60
C GLU A 165 -1.58 0.94 52.68
N GLN A 166 -0.34 0.64 52.27
CA GLN A 166 0.80 0.51 53.19
C GLN A 166 1.08 1.85 53.89
N GLN A 167 1.08 2.95 53.14
CA GLN A 167 1.28 4.28 53.71
C GLN A 167 0.16 4.67 54.69
N ALA A 168 -1.10 4.35 54.37
CA ALA A 168 -2.24 4.59 55.26
C ALA A 168 -2.13 3.78 56.55
N ALA A 169 -1.70 2.52 56.47
CA ALA A 169 -1.47 1.68 57.64
C ALA A 169 -0.39 2.27 58.55
N ILE A 170 0.72 2.76 57.99
CA ILE A 170 1.78 3.42 58.76
C ILE A 170 1.24 4.67 59.46
N ARG A 171 0.49 5.52 58.76
CA ARG A 171 -0.11 6.73 59.35
C ARG A 171 -1.03 6.40 60.52
N LYS A 172 -1.85 5.35 60.39
CA LYS A 172 -2.73 4.88 61.46
C LYS A 172 -1.93 4.44 62.69
N VAL A 173 -0.86 3.67 62.50
CA VAL A 173 0.02 3.24 63.61
C VAL A 173 0.72 4.44 64.26
N GLN A 174 1.15 5.43 63.49
CA GLN A 174 1.75 6.65 64.04
C GLN A 174 0.76 7.44 64.90
N GLU A 175 -0.51 7.49 64.51
CA GLU A 175 -1.55 8.14 65.30
C GLU A 175 -1.79 7.41 66.62
N THR A 176 -1.87 6.08 66.61
CA THR A 176 -2.00 5.31 67.85
C THR A 176 -0.80 5.50 68.78
N GLN A 177 0.42 5.51 68.23
CA GLN A 177 1.63 5.78 69.01
C GLN A 177 1.65 7.17 69.64
N ARG A 178 1.13 8.19 68.94
CA ARG A 178 1.03 9.56 69.46
C ARG A 178 0.10 9.62 70.66
N LEU A 179 -1.08 9.02 70.55
CA LEU A 179 -2.08 8.95 71.61
C LEU A 179 -1.55 8.18 72.82
N GLU A 180 -0.90 7.04 72.59
CA GLU A 180 -0.29 6.23 73.66
C GLU A 180 0.78 7.04 74.42
N LYS A 181 1.66 7.75 73.70
CA LYS A 181 2.71 8.57 74.30
C LYS A 181 2.15 9.80 75.04
N GLU A 182 1.01 10.33 74.60
CA GLU A 182 0.31 11.40 75.33
C GLU A 182 -0.31 10.89 76.63
N ALA A 183 -0.98 9.73 76.59
CA ALA A 183 -1.51 9.08 77.78
C ALA A 183 -0.41 8.74 78.80
N GLN A 184 0.75 8.25 78.33
CA GLN A 184 1.91 8.00 79.18
C GLN A 184 2.42 9.29 79.86
N ARG A 185 2.50 10.41 79.13
CA ARG A 185 2.90 11.70 79.71
C ARG A 185 1.91 12.18 80.77
N GLN A 186 0.61 12.03 80.52
CA GLN A 186 -0.43 12.39 81.49
C GLN A 186 -0.36 11.51 82.74
N ALA A 187 -0.15 10.19 82.58
CA ALA A 187 0.02 9.28 83.71
C ALA A 187 1.28 9.60 84.53
N GLN A 188 2.39 9.94 83.87
CA GLN A 188 3.62 10.35 84.57
C GLN A 188 3.40 11.65 85.35
N GLN A 189 2.76 12.65 84.73
CA GLN A 189 2.41 13.90 85.41
C GLN A 189 1.52 13.65 86.64
N ALA A 190 0.54 12.75 86.54
CA ALA A 190 -0.30 12.39 87.67
C ALA A 190 0.51 11.79 88.83
N LEU A 191 1.39 10.83 88.53
CA LEU A 191 2.27 10.23 89.54
C LEU A 191 3.20 11.26 90.18
N ASP A 192 3.78 12.17 89.39
CA ASP A 192 4.66 13.22 89.90
C ASP A 192 3.87 14.15 90.86
N THR A 193 2.63 14.52 90.53
CA THR A 193 1.77 15.33 91.43
C THR A 193 1.36 14.60 92.69
N GLU A 194 1.17 13.28 92.64
CA GLU A 194 0.90 12.45 93.82
C GLU A 194 2.13 12.43 94.75
N TRP A 195 3.33 12.26 94.19
CA TRP A 195 4.59 12.32 94.95
C TRP A 195 4.86 13.69 95.56
N GLU A 196 4.61 14.77 94.81
CA GLU A 196 4.68 16.13 95.34
C GLU A 196 3.72 16.32 96.52
N SER A 197 2.48 15.88 96.37
CA SER A 197 1.46 15.97 97.43
C SER A 197 1.87 15.16 98.67
N GLN A 198 2.37 13.94 98.49
CA GLN A 198 2.88 13.11 99.59
C GLN A 198 4.08 13.76 100.29
N THR A 199 4.96 14.37 99.52
CA THR A 199 6.12 15.11 100.05
C THR A 199 5.65 16.29 100.90
N MET A 200 4.67 17.06 100.43
CA MET A 200 4.08 18.17 101.18
C MET A 200 3.42 17.73 102.49
N HIS A 201 2.68 16.62 102.48
CA HIS A 201 2.12 16.07 103.72
C HIS A 201 3.21 15.59 104.68
N SER A 202 4.26 14.96 104.15
CA SER A 202 5.38 14.49 104.96
C SER A 202 6.16 15.66 105.59
N THR A 203 6.40 16.74 104.83
CA THR A 203 7.07 17.94 105.36
C THR A 203 6.22 18.65 106.40
N GLN A 204 4.90 18.76 106.20
CA GLN A 204 3.98 19.26 107.22
C GLN A 204 4.05 18.44 108.51
N ALA A 205 3.99 17.11 108.42
CA ALA A 205 4.08 16.23 109.58
C ALA A 205 5.44 16.37 110.31
N VAL A 206 6.54 16.54 109.58
CA VAL A 206 7.87 16.80 110.20
C VAL A 206 7.86 18.13 110.95
N LEU A 207 7.31 19.20 110.37
CA LEU A 207 7.22 20.51 111.02
C LEU A 207 6.37 20.47 112.29
N GLU A 208 5.24 19.76 112.26
CA GLU A 208 4.38 19.55 113.44
C GLU A 208 5.13 18.78 114.54
N LEU A 209 5.89 17.73 114.18
CA LEU A 209 6.70 16.98 115.14
C LEU A 209 7.84 17.84 115.72
N GLU A 210 8.51 18.66 114.92
CA GLU A 210 9.52 19.60 115.41
C GLU A 210 8.92 20.63 116.37
N GLU A 211 7.70 21.11 116.11
CA GLU A 211 6.99 22.02 117.00
C GLU A 211 6.65 21.34 118.33
N GLN A 212 6.10 20.13 118.29
CA GLN A 212 5.84 19.33 119.50
C GLN A 212 7.12 19.07 120.31
N GLU A 213 8.24 18.76 119.65
CA GLU A 213 9.54 18.59 120.31
C GLU A 213 9.98 19.89 121.00
N ARG A 214 9.86 21.04 120.32
CA ARG A 214 10.19 22.35 120.91
C ARG A 214 9.34 22.66 122.13
N GLU A 215 8.03 22.39 122.07
CA GLU A 215 7.11 22.57 123.19
C GLU A 215 7.48 21.68 124.38
N LEU A 216 7.69 20.38 124.15
CA LEU A 216 8.12 19.44 125.19
C LEU A 216 9.46 19.86 125.81
N CYS A 217 10.44 20.25 125.00
CA CYS A 217 11.71 20.77 125.50
C CYS A 217 11.55 22.07 126.31
N ALA A 218 10.58 22.92 125.98
CA ALA A 218 10.26 24.11 126.77
C ALA A 218 9.61 23.74 128.11
N GLU A 219 8.68 22.79 128.12
CA GLU A 219 8.09 22.24 129.35
C GLU A 219 9.15 21.59 130.25
N PHE A 220 10.02 20.73 129.71
CA PHE A 220 11.13 20.15 130.47
C PHE A 220 12.06 21.22 131.05
N ARG A 221 12.38 22.27 130.27
CA ARG A 221 13.18 23.41 130.75
C ARG A 221 12.48 24.17 131.88
N ARG A 222 11.17 24.42 131.75
CA ARG A 222 10.36 25.03 132.81
C ARG A 222 10.35 24.17 134.07
N GLY A 223 10.07 22.88 133.95
CA GLY A 223 10.06 21.91 135.05
C GLY A 223 11.42 21.80 135.75
N LEU A 224 12.52 21.67 135.00
CA LEU A 224 13.87 21.70 135.56
C LEU A 224 14.18 23.03 136.25
N GLY A 225 13.73 24.16 135.69
CA GLY A 225 13.84 25.47 136.32
C GLY A 225 13.13 25.53 137.68
N SER A 226 11.89 25.05 137.76
CA SER A 226 11.12 24.96 139.01
C SER A 226 11.77 24.02 140.03
N PHE A 227 12.24 22.85 139.59
CA PHE A 227 12.95 21.88 140.44
C PHE A 227 14.26 22.46 141.00
N ASN A 228 15.08 23.08 140.15
CA ASN A 228 16.30 23.77 140.58
C ASN A 228 16.00 24.90 141.57
N GLN A 229 14.88 25.61 141.40
CA GLN A 229 14.46 26.65 142.32
C GLN A 229 14.01 26.08 143.69
N GLN A 230 13.37 24.92 143.72
CA GLN A 230 13.08 24.18 144.96
C GLN A 230 14.37 23.69 145.63
N LEU A 231 15.27 23.06 144.87
CA LEU A 231 16.57 22.59 145.37
C LEU A 231 17.40 23.74 145.96
N ALA A 232 17.40 24.90 145.33
CA ALA A 232 18.09 26.10 145.82
C ALA A 232 17.46 26.67 147.10
N LYS A 233 16.14 26.51 147.30
CA LYS A 233 15.48 26.87 148.56
C LYS A 233 15.84 25.90 149.68
N GLU A 234 15.88 24.59 149.38
CA GLU A 234 16.28 23.55 150.32
C GLU A 234 17.75 23.70 150.75
N GLN A 235 18.66 23.99 149.82
CA GLN A 235 20.08 24.25 150.13
C GLN A 235 20.32 25.54 150.93
N LYS A 236 19.41 26.53 150.86
CA LYS A 236 19.47 27.75 151.70
C LYS A 236 18.83 27.58 153.09
N ALA A 237 18.07 26.51 153.29
CA ALA A 237 17.45 26.17 154.57
C ALA A 237 18.34 25.25 155.44
N GLN A 238 19.52 24.89 154.94
CA GLN A 238 20.62 24.21 155.62
C GLN A 238 21.67 25.22 156.09
#